data_AF-A0A351Z7M6-F1
#
_entry.id   AF-A0A351Z7M6-F1
#
_cell.length_a   1.000
_cell.length_b   1.000
_cell.length_c   1.000
_cell.angle_alpha   90.00
_cell.angle_beta   90.00
_cell.angle_gamma   90.00
#
_symmetry.space_group_name_H-M   'P 1'
#
loop_
_entity.id
_entity.type
_entity.pdbx_description
1 polymer ?
#
loop_
_entity_poly.entity_id
_entity_poly.type
_entity_poly.pdbx_seq_one_letter_code
_entity_poly.pdbx_strand_id
1 'polypeptide(L)' 'MSQATFEVIQPGFFSTVQDLGRRGHFASGIPPSGAMDRFALQMGNLLVQNPLGEAGVE' A
#
# COMPACT_ATOMS: atom_id res chain seq x y z
N MET A 1 5.10 -16.58 -19.81
CA MET A 1 4.16 -15.91 -18.89
C MET A 1 4.60 -16.25 -17.47
N SER A 2 4.81 -15.26 -16.60
CA SER A 2 5.16 -15.54 -15.20
C SER A 2 3.98 -16.21 -14.50
N GLN A 3 4.27 -17.15 -13.59
CA GLN A 3 3.25 -17.67 -12.69
C GLN A 3 2.73 -16.54 -11.80
N ALA A 4 1.45 -16.61 -11.43
CA ALA A 4 0.87 -15.71 -10.45
C ALA A 4 1.54 -15.91 -9.09
N THR A 5 1.93 -14.81 -8.43
CA THR A 5 2.61 -14.85 -7.13
C THR A 5 1.66 -15.18 -5.98
N PHE A 6 0.40 -14.74 -6.06
CA PHE A 6 -0.68 -15.09 -5.13
C PHE A 6 -2.05 -14.92 -5.79
N GLU A 7 -3.09 -15.45 -5.15
CA GLU A 7 -4.49 -15.41 -5.61
C GLU A 7 -5.39 -14.75 -4.55
N VAL A 8 -6.33 -13.90 -4.99
CA VAL A 8 -7.35 -13.30 -4.12
C VAL A 8 -8.58 -14.21 -4.11
N ILE A 9 -8.72 -15.01 -3.06
CA ILE A 9 -9.86 -15.94 -2.90
C ILE A 9 -11.11 -15.19 -2.41
N GLN A 10 -10.94 -14.21 -1.52
CA GLN A 10 -12.03 -13.37 -0.99
C GLN A 10 -11.54 -11.93 -0.78
N PRO A 11 -12.16 -10.91 -1.42
CA PRO A 11 -11.62 -9.55 -1.47
C PRO A 11 -11.92 -8.68 -0.24
N GLY A 12 -12.78 -9.11 0.68
CA GLY A 12 -13.27 -8.24 1.77
C GLY A 12 -14.15 -7.09 1.26
N PHE A 13 -14.36 -6.07 2.10
CA PHE A 13 -15.21 -4.92 1.73
C PHE A 13 -14.51 -3.92 0.81
N PHE A 14 -13.24 -3.60 1.11
CA PHE A 14 -12.51 -2.55 0.37
C PHE A 14 -10.98 -2.74 0.48
N SER A 15 -10.48 -3.91 0.08
CA SER A 15 -9.04 -4.17 0.06
C SER A 15 -8.37 -3.44 -1.10
N THR A 16 -7.35 -2.65 -0.79
CA THR A 16 -6.62 -1.80 -1.73
C THR A 16 -5.12 -1.99 -1.55
N VAL A 17 -4.34 -1.76 -2.61
CA VAL A 17 -2.87 -1.71 -2.50
C VAL A 17 -2.47 -0.29 -2.12
N GLN A 18 -1.75 -0.14 -1.02
CA GLN A 18 -1.35 1.15 -0.46
C GLN A 18 0.15 1.19 -0.15
N ASP A 19 0.78 2.31 -0.49
CA ASP A 19 2.15 2.68 -0.12
C ASP A 19 2.13 3.99 0.71
N LEU A 20 3.23 4.77 0.73
CA LEU A 20 3.25 6.08 1.40
C LEU A 20 2.63 7.22 0.57
N GLY A 21 2.14 6.92 -0.62
CA GLY A 21 1.42 7.84 -1.49
C GLY A 21 2.32 8.71 -2.37
N ARG A 22 1.68 9.68 -3.03
CA ARG A 22 2.24 10.55 -4.07
C ARG A 22 2.21 12.03 -3.67
N ARG A 23 3.10 12.41 -2.76
CA ARG A 23 3.20 13.80 -2.27
C ARG A 23 3.79 14.73 -3.34
N GLY A 24 3.51 16.03 -3.22
CA GLY A 24 4.08 17.07 -4.12
C GLY A 24 3.21 17.43 -5.34
N HIS A 25 2.14 16.69 -5.61
CA HIS A 25 1.28 16.91 -6.78
C HIS A 25 -0.07 17.58 -6.46
N PHE A 26 -0.24 18.09 -5.25
CA PHE A 26 -1.52 18.63 -4.78
C PHE A 26 -1.96 19.87 -5.57
N ALA A 27 -1.01 20.70 -6.00
CA ALA A 27 -1.29 21.87 -6.86
C ALA A 27 -1.90 21.48 -8.22
N SER A 28 -1.68 20.25 -8.67
CA SER A 28 -2.27 19.68 -9.88
C SER A 28 -3.56 18.90 -9.60
N GLY A 29 -4.12 18.99 -8.39
CA GLY A 29 -5.35 18.30 -7.99
C GLY A 29 -5.18 16.82 -7.63
N ILE A 30 -3.94 16.33 -7.50
CA ILE A 30 -3.68 14.93 -7.18
C ILE A 30 -3.55 14.77 -5.66
N PRO A 31 -4.45 14.01 -5.00
CA PRO A 31 -4.37 13.80 -3.57
C PRO A 31 -3.17 12.91 -3.20
N PRO A 32 -2.63 13.03 -1.97
CA PRO A 32 -1.46 12.28 -1.55
C PRO A 32 -1.70 10.77 -1.51
N SER A 33 -2.93 10.30 -1.19
CA SER A 33 -3.23 8.85 -1.09
C SER A 33 -2.24 8.12 -0.16
N GLY A 34 -1.99 6.84 -0.44
CA GLY A 34 -1.26 5.93 0.44
C GLY A 34 -2.11 5.44 1.60
N ALA A 35 -1.49 4.64 2.47
CA ALA A 35 -2.15 4.04 3.61
C ALA A 35 -2.81 5.08 4.51
N MET A 36 -4.03 4.79 4.97
CA MET A 36 -4.78 5.64 5.89
C MET A 36 -4.09 5.66 7.25
N ASP A 37 -3.65 4.49 7.74
CA ASP A 37 -2.76 4.34 8.89
C ASP A 37 -1.33 4.04 8.42
N ARG A 38 -0.54 5.10 8.27
CA ARG A 38 0.86 5.00 7.84
C ARG A 38 1.74 4.28 8.86
N PHE A 39 1.43 4.41 10.15
CA PHE A 39 2.22 3.75 11.18
C PHE A 39 2.03 2.24 11.10
N ALA A 40 0.78 1.77 10.97
CA ALA A 40 0.48 0.36 10.80
C ALA A 40 1.15 -0.23 9.55
N LEU A 41 1.09 0.45 8.39
CA LEU A 41 1.78 0.02 7.17
C LEU A 41 3.29 -0.12 7.41
N GLN A 42 3.92 0.92 7.97
CA GLN A 42 5.36 0.94 8.23
C GLN A 42 5.77 -0.18 9.19
N MET A 43 4.99 -0.42 10.25
CA MET A 43 5.26 -1.51 11.18
C MET A 43 5.10 -2.89 10.53
N GLY A 44 4.07 -3.08 9.69
CA GLY A 44 3.88 -4.31 8.92
C GLY A 44 5.07 -4.60 8.01
N ASN A 45 5.55 -3.58 7.28
CA ASN A 45 6.74 -3.69 6.44
C ASN A 45 8.00 -4.03 7.26
N LEU A 46 8.21 -3.38 8.41
CA LEU A 46 9.36 -3.68 9.28
C LEU A 46 9.36 -5.11 9.79
N LEU A 47 8.19 -5.67 10.15
CA LEU A 47 8.06 -7.04 10.65
C LEU A 47 8.56 -8.08 9.63
N VAL A 48 8.44 -7.79 8.34
CA VAL A 48 8.94 -8.64 7.24
C VAL A 48 10.24 -8.15 6.62
N GLN A 49 10.92 -7.20 7.27
CA GLN A 49 12.20 -6.60 6.84
C GLN A 49 12.15 -5.84 5.50
N ASN A 50 10.98 -5.35 5.12
CA ASN A 50 10.82 -4.46 3.97
C ASN A 50 11.22 -3.01 4.31
N PRO A 51 11.60 -2.20 3.31
CA PRO A 51 11.66 -0.75 3.47
C PRO A 51 10.32 -0.19 3.97
N LEU A 52 10.37 0.88 4.77
CA LEU A 52 9.18 1.47 5.41
C LEU A 52 8.04 1.81 4.45
N GLY A 53 8.37 2.18 3.21
CA GLY A 53 7.40 2.63 2.21
C GLY A 53 7.00 1.58 1.18
N GLU A 54 7.35 0.32 1.39
CA GLU A 54 6.92 -0.76 0.50
C GLU A 54 5.39 -0.90 0.49
N ALA A 55 4.82 -1.33 -0.63
CA ALA A 55 3.37 -1.45 -0.75
C ALA A 55 2.81 -2.60 0.09
N GLY A 56 1.68 -2.37 0.74
CA GLY A 56 0.90 -3.36 1.49
C GLY A 56 -0.56 -3.40 1.04
N VAL A 57 -1.33 -4.33 1.59
CA VAL A 57 -2.79 -4.40 1.40
C VAL A 57 -3.48 -3.79 2.62
N GLU A 58 -4.36 -2.82 2.38
CA GLU A 58 -5.23 -2.17 3.37
C GLU A 58 -6.71 -2.41 3.04
#